data_AF-A0A672GZY3-F1
#
_entry.id   AF-A0A672GZY3-F1
#
_cell.length_a   1.000
_cell.length_b   1.000
_cell.length_c   1.000
_cell.angle_alpha   90.00
_cell.angle_beta   90.00
_cell.angle_gamma   90.00
#
_symmetry.space_group_name_H-M   'P 1'
#
loop_
_entity.id
_entity.type
_entity.pdbx_description
1 polymer ?
#
loop_
_entity_poly.entity_id
_entity_poly.type
_entity_poly.pdbx_seq_one_letter_code
_entity_poly.pdbx_strand_id
1 'polypeptide(L)'
;LGQLLRHGEMQSNARKTGGVRQRPSCVTSGGERKQVRKVQIRKIPYRVGYSWNKGGRLKELRIRHLARKFLKIWMRNTFGRVLPHEAKSHHSNVVLRQVFHAWKDEWWTSRREWTVTMRADCHYRYYLYCWTFQRWQKFVSLQKEKKTKVQKMRLVWDRWKVFTEMKRMKNRILQLALEQKRLSTIHSVWTSWQTRLQQRRQFQVLENQVLKQRALTSQRLAWTRWKEKHAATCHQKEKESIAALHFNLKLKRRTLNQWMEYISHCQTKRKIRGQFSLLRCCLQHWRRRLAERRHMQVVLDPIEAPISMHL
;
A
#
# COMPACT_ATOMS: atom_id res chain seq x y z
N LEU A 1 -2.65 -48.94 39.88
CA LEU A 1 -3.94 -49.08 40.60
C LEU A 1 -4.34 -50.54 40.52
N GLY A 2 -4.26 -51.42 41.50
CA GLY A 2 -3.82 -51.39 42.89
C GLY A 2 -4.31 -52.70 43.51
N GLN A 3 -3.41 -53.44 44.19
CA GLN A 3 -3.66 -54.52 45.18
C GLN A 3 -4.43 -55.76 44.65
N LEU A 4 -4.07 -57.02 44.94
CA LEU A 4 -3.94 -57.61 46.26
C LEU A 4 -3.04 -58.87 46.26
N LEU A 5 -2.37 -59.01 47.40
CA LEU A 5 -1.46 -60.04 47.87
C LEU A 5 -2.20 -61.05 48.78
N ARG A 6 -1.57 -62.21 49.01
CA ARG A 6 -1.81 -63.23 50.08
C ARG A 6 -3.02 -64.17 49.87
N HIS A 7 -3.03 -65.46 50.23
CA HIS A 7 -2.29 -66.38 51.13
C HIS A 7 -2.22 -67.77 50.43
N GLY A 8 -1.34 -68.75 50.68
CA GLY A 8 -0.58 -69.11 51.88
C GLY A 8 -1.33 -70.17 52.69
N GLU A 9 -1.22 -71.47 52.38
CA GLU A 9 -1.49 -72.55 53.34
C GLU A 9 -0.80 -73.87 52.95
N MET A 10 0.16 -74.28 53.77
CA MET A 10 0.73 -75.63 53.82
C MET A 10 -0.09 -76.45 54.81
N GLN A 11 -0.44 -77.69 54.46
CA GLN A 11 -0.86 -78.69 55.43
C GLN A 11 0.05 -79.92 55.33
N SER A 12 0.96 -80.00 56.29
CA SER A 12 1.65 -81.21 56.73
C SER A 12 0.71 -82.02 57.62
N ASN A 13 0.60 -83.33 57.41
CA ASN A 13 0.02 -84.22 58.41
C ASN A 13 0.77 -85.55 58.52
N ALA A 14 0.82 -85.99 59.78
CA ALA A 14 1.86 -86.79 60.37
C ALA A 14 1.57 -88.30 60.40
N ARG A 15 2.66 -89.06 60.55
CA ARG A 15 2.87 -90.30 61.30
C ARG A 15 1.65 -91.19 61.60
N LYS A 16 1.75 -92.47 61.21
CA LYS A 16 1.46 -93.61 62.10
C LYS A 16 2.51 -94.71 61.97
N THR A 17 3.22 -94.91 63.07
CA THR A 17 4.06 -96.06 63.43
C THR A 17 3.20 -97.13 64.08
N GLY A 18 3.56 -98.41 63.90
CA GLY A 18 3.18 -99.48 64.83
C GLY A 18 2.95 -100.83 64.16
N GLY A 19 3.64 -101.86 64.62
CA GLY A 19 3.31 -103.24 64.28
C GLY A 19 4.48 -104.23 64.28
N VAL A 20 5.26 -104.29 65.36
CA VAL A 20 6.20 -105.39 65.65
C VAL A 20 5.38 -106.62 66.03
N ARG A 21 5.61 -107.79 65.40
CA ARG A 21 5.20 -109.08 65.97
C ARG A 21 6.29 -110.13 65.82
N GLN A 22 6.52 -110.75 66.97
CA GLN A 22 7.67 -111.56 67.34
C GLN A 22 7.62 -112.99 66.75
N ARG A 23 8.83 -113.55 66.69
CA ARG A 23 9.20 -114.91 66.33
C ARG A 23 9.19 -115.80 67.59
N PRO A 24 8.67 -117.03 67.58
CA PRO A 24 8.97 -117.99 68.63
C PRO A 24 10.31 -118.69 68.36
N SER A 25 11.11 -118.75 69.41
CA SER A 25 12.39 -119.42 69.53
C SER A 25 12.20 -120.85 70.07
N CYS A 26 13.12 -121.72 69.63
CA CYS A 26 13.70 -122.89 70.32
C CYS A 26 12.80 -123.91 71.04
N VAL A 27 12.88 -125.17 70.58
CA VAL A 27 13.11 -126.30 71.48
C VAL A 27 14.23 -127.17 70.87
N THR A 28 15.35 -127.23 71.56
CA THR A 28 16.40 -128.24 71.41
C THR A 28 16.44 -129.01 72.71
N SER A 29 16.20 -130.32 72.63
CA SER A 29 16.51 -131.33 73.65
C SER A 29 17.02 -132.51 72.82
N GLY A 30 18.30 -132.89 72.90
CA GLY A 30 18.83 -133.61 74.05
C GLY A 30 18.20 -135.01 74.02
N GLY A 31 18.86 -136.09 73.64
CA GLY A 31 20.28 -136.39 73.64
C GLY A 31 20.39 -137.80 74.19
N GLU A 32 20.31 -138.82 73.34
CA GLU A 32 20.61 -140.20 73.75
C GLU A 32 21.66 -140.80 72.82
N ARG A 33 22.88 -140.80 73.35
CA ARG A 33 24.02 -141.56 72.85
C ARG A 33 23.75 -143.05 73.10
N LYS A 34 23.14 -143.74 72.14
CA LYS A 34 23.19 -145.20 72.11
C LYS A 34 24.51 -145.67 71.51
N GLN A 35 25.13 -146.56 72.27
CA GLN A 35 26.50 -147.02 72.14
C GLN A 35 26.83 -147.52 70.73
N VAL A 36 27.92 -146.97 70.20
CA VAL A 36 28.60 -147.42 68.99
C VAL A 36 29.16 -148.83 69.26
N ARG A 37 28.50 -149.84 68.71
CA ARG A 37 29.13 -151.15 68.50
C ARG A 37 30.37 -150.93 67.64
N LYS A 38 31.56 -151.18 68.19
CA LYS A 38 32.82 -151.28 67.45
C LYS A 38 32.71 -152.45 66.47
N VAL A 39 32.12 -152.20 65.31
CA VAL A 39 32.31 -153.03 64.13
C VAL A 39 33.70 -152.70 63.59
N GLN A 40 34.53 -153.73 63.42
CA GLN A 40 35.88 -153.63 62.91
C GLN A 40 35.91 -152.80 61.62
N ILE A 41 36.45 -151.59 61.74
CA ILE A 41 36.75 -150.71 60.62
C ILE A 41 37.88 -151.37 59.84
N ARG A 42 37.54 -152.05 58.74
CA ARG A 42 38.51 -152.24 57.66
C ARG A 42 38.95 -150.84 57.24
N LYS A 43 40.12 -150.40 57.68
CA LYS A 43 40.75 -149.14 57.25
C LYS A 43 41.10 -149.29 55.76
N ILE A 44 40.12 -149.13 54.89
CA ILE A 44 40.37 -148.83 53.48
C ILE A 44 40.91 -147.40 53.49
N PRO A 45 42.15 -147.14 53.05
CA PRO A 45 42.64 -145.78 52.96
C PRO A 45 41.81 -145.07 51.90
N TYR A 46 40.85 -144.26 52.34
CA TYR A 46 40.11 -143.35 51.48
C TYR A 46 41.02 -142.18 51.12
N ARG A 47 42.11 -142.44 50.39
CA ARG A 47 42.81 -141.40 49.64
C ARG A 47 41.85 -140.96 48.54
N VAL A 48 41.18 -139.82 48.75
CA VAL A 48 40.49 -139.11 47.67
C VAL A 48 41.55 -138.48 46.78
N GLY A 49 42.21 -139.31 45.99
CA GLY A 49 42.93 -138.80 44.82
C GLY A 49 41.88 -138.27 43.86
N TYR A 50 41.96 -136.99 43.52
CA TYR A 50 41.26 -136.41 42.38
C TYR A 50 41.86 -136.99 41.10
N SER A 51 41.63 -138.27 40.84
CA SER A 51 42.09 -138.91 39.62
C SER A 51 41.17 -138.49 38.47
N TRP A 52 41.75 -138.09 37.34
CA TRP A 52 41.01 -137.68 36.13
C TRP A 52 40.35 -138.87 35.39
N ASN A 53 40.29 -140.01 36.06
CA ASN A 53 39.72 -141.28 35.60
C ASN A 53 38.17 -141.16 35.65
N LYS A 54 37.44 -141.92 34.83
CA LYS A 54 35.96 -141.85 34.71
C LYS A 54 35.23 -141.79 36.08
N GLY A 55 35.70 -142.54 37.08
CA GLY A 55 35.12 -142.56 38.44
C GLY A 55 35.44 -141.32 39.31
N GLY A 56 36.65 -140.75 39.20
CA GLY A 56 37.03 -139.54 39.94
C GLY A 56 36.33 -138.29 39.42
N ARG A 57 36.19 -138.17 38.09
CA ARG A 57 35.39 -137.10 37.45
C ARG A 57 33.91 -137.17 37.82
N LEU A 58 33.32 -138.36 37.90
CA LEU A 58 31.93 -138.55 38.32
C LEU A 58 31.73 -138.12 39.78
N LYS A 59 32.68 -138.42 40.65
CA LYS A 59 32.66 -138.02 42.06
C LYS A 59 32.80 -136.50 42.21
N GLU A 60 33.69 -135.88 41.45
CA GLU A 60 33.86 -134.42 41.43
C GLU A 60 32.62 -133.71 40.91
N LEU A 61 32.00 -134.23 39.84
CA LEU A 61 30.73 -133.73 39.32
C LEU A 61 29.61 -133.86 40.35
N ARG A 62 29.54 -134.96 41.10
CA ARG A 62 28.59 -135.11 42.23
C ARG A 62 28.84 -134.08 43.33
N ILE A 63 30.10 -133.86 43.72
CA ILE A 63 30.45 -132.87 44.75
C ILE A 63 30.11 -131.46 44.27
N ARG A 64 30.48 -131.08 43.03
CA ARG A 64 30.11 -129.78 42.44
C ARG A 64 28.59 -129.62 42.30
N HIS A 65 27.88 -130.68 41.94
CA HIS A 65 26.41 -130.66 41.84
C HIS A 65 25.76 -130.47 43.22
N LEU A 66 26.21 -131.21 44.24
CA LEU A 66 25.73 -131.03 45.62
C LEU A 66 26.07 -129.65 46.17
N ALA A 67 27.30 -129.15 45.95
CA ALA A 67 27.71 -127.81 46.35
C ALA A 67 26.83 -126.74 45.69
N ARG A 68 26.54 -126.85 44.38
CA ARG A 68 25.61 -125.94 43.68
C ARG A 68 24.19 -126.04 44.21
N LYS A 69 23.70 -127.24 44.52
CA LYS A 69 22.36 -127.46 45.11
C LYS A 69 22.24 -126.78 46.47
N PHE A 70 23.18 -127.02 47.38
CA PHE A 70 23.17 -126.43 48.71
C PHE A 70 23.48 -124.93 48.68
N LEU A 71 24.33 -124.45 47.77
CA LEU A 71 24.54 -123.02 47.54
C LEU A 71 23.25 -122.33 47.10
N LYS A 72 22.50 -122.93 46.17
CA LYS A 72 21.20 -122.39 45.71
C LYS A 72 20.16 -122.36 46.85
N ILE A 73 20.13 -123.39 47.69
CA ILE A 73 19.26 -123.45 48.87
C ILE A 73 19.68 -122.37 49.89
N TRP A 74 20.97 -122.24 50.18
CA TRP A 74 21.50 -121.22 51.10
C TRP A 74 21.20 -119.81 50.59
N MET A 75 21.45 -119.51 49.31
CA MET A 75 21.11 -118.22 48.71
C MET A 75 19.62 -117.91 48.83
N ARG A 76 18.74 -118.90 48.60
CA ARG A 76 17.29 -118.75 48.72
C ARG A 76 16.83 -118.55 50.17
N ASN A 77 17.47 -119.22 51.13
CA ASN A 77 17.12 -119.10 52.55
C ASN A 77 17.67 -117.81 53.19
N THR A 78 18.85 -117.34 52.74
CA THR A 78 19.51 -116.13 53.28
C THR A 78 18.95 -114.84 52.70
N PHE A 79 18.69 -114.81 51.38
CA PHE A 79 18.21 -113.61 50.69
C PHE A 79 16.72 -113.64 50.32
N GLY A 80 16.04 -114.78 50.54
CA GLY A 80 14.62 -114.91 50.28
C GLY A 80 14.28 -114.96 48.78
N ARG A 81 13.20 -114.27 48.38
CA ARG A 81 12.63 -114.28 47.02
C ARG A 81 13.42 -113.43 46.02
N VAL A 82 14.16 -112.43 46.48
CA VAL A 82 14.86 -111.45 45.61
C VAL A 82 16.33 -111.43 45.97
N LEU A 83 17.20 -111.63 44.99
CA LEU A 83 18.64 -111.61 45.23
C LEU A 83 19.15 -110.15 45.34
N PRO A 84 20.20 -109.88 46.12
CA PRO A 84 20.72 -108.51 46.30
C PRO A 84 21.10 -107.81 44.98
N HIS A 85 21.56 -108.55 43.97
CA HIS A 85 21.90 -107.98 42.67
C HIS A 85 20.65 -107.57 41.86
N GLU A 86 19.54 -108.30 41.99
CA GLU A 86 18.26 -107.95 41.38
C GLU A 86 17.65 -106.72 42.06
N ALA A 87 17.74 -106.64 43.38
CA ALA A 87 17.30 -105.46 44.14
C ALA A 87 18.10 -104.20 43.77
N LYS A 88 19.44 -104.33 43.65
CA LYS A 88 20.32 -103.24 43.19
C LYS A 88 20.01 -102.84 41.75
N SER A 89 19.86 -103.81 40.84
CA SER A 89 19.50 -103.54 39.45
C SER A 89 18.14 -102.84 39.34
N HIS A 90 17.14 -103.31 40.09
CA HIS A 90 15.82 -102.68 40.14
C HIS A 90 15.90 -101.25 40.68
N HIS A 91 16.61 -101.02 41.78
CA HIS A 91 16.81 -99.68 42.34
C HIS A 91 17.51 -98.76 41.33
N SER A 92 18.64 -99.19 40.75
CA SER A 92 19.35 -98.44 39.72
C SER A 92 18.44 -98.13 38.51
N ASN A 93 17.63 -99.09 38.07
CA ASN A 93 16.70 -98.89 36.96
C ASN A 93 15.60 -97.88 37.29
N VAL A 94 15.03 -97.90 38.50
CA VAL A 94 14.02 -96.92 38.93
C VAL A 94 14.63 -95.53 39.00
N VAL A 95 15.81 -95.39 39.61
CA VAL A 95 16.53 -94.11 39.71
C VAL A 95 16.88 -93.58 38.33
N LEU A 96 17.43 -94.41 37.45
CA LEU A 96 17.77 -94.00 36.08
C LEU A 96 16.52 -93.53 35.33
N ARG A 97 15.41 -94.28 35.39
CA ARG A 97 14.16 -93.85 34.75
C ARG A 97 13.69 -92.49 35.27
N GLN A 98 13.70 -92.29 36.59
CA GLN A 98 13.29 -91.03 37.19
C GLN A 98 14.18 -89.87 36.74
N VAL A 99 15.50 -90.06 36.73
CA VAL A 99 16.46 -89.05 36.28
C VAL A 99 16.33 -88.78 34.78
N PHE A 100 16.13 -89.81 33.95
CA PHE A 100 15.91 -89.64 32.51
C PHE A 100 14.60 -88.90 32.22
N HIS A 101 13.53 -89.16 32.97
CA HIS A 101 12.29 -88.41 32.85
C HIS A 101 12.48 -86.94 33.22
N ALA A 102 13.06 -86.67 34.40
CA ALA A 102 13.35 -85.30 34.83
C ALA A 102 14.25 -84.56 33.82
N TRP A 103 15.31 -85.21 33.33
CA TRP A 103 16.19 -84.65 32.32
C TRP A 103 15.46 -84.37 31.00
N LYS A 104 14.60 -85.30 30.55
CA LYS A 104 13.80 -85.12 29.34
C LYS A 104 12.82 -83.95 29.48
N ASP A 105 12.20 -83.80 30.64
CA ASP A 105 11.25 -82.73 30.94
C ASP A 105 11.96 -81.37 31.02
N GLU A 106 13.11 -81.30 31.69
CA GLU A 106 13.95 -80.09 31.78
C GLU A 106 14.47 -79.67 30.40
N TRP A 107 14.91 -80.64 29.59
CA TRP A 107 15.34 -80.37 28.23
C TRP A 107 14.18 -79.85 27.37
N TRP A 108 12.99 -80.44 27.49
CA TRP A 108 11.81 -80.01 26.74
C TRP A 108 11.33 -78.62 27.15
N THR A 109 11.30 -78.32 28.45
CA THR A 109 10.93 -76.99 28.98
C THR A 109 11.94 -75.94 28.53
N SER A 110 13.23 -76.18 28.71
CA SER A 110 14.31 -75.31 28.22
C SER A 110 14.20 -75.03 26.72
N ARG A 111 13.95 -76.06 25.90
CA ARG A 111 13.81 -75.92 24.45
C ARG A 111 12.58 -75.09 24.07
N ARG A 112 11.46 -75.28 24.78
CA ARG A 112 10.21 -74.55 24.58
C ARG A 112 10.34 -73.09 24.99
N GLU A 113 10.91 -72.83 26.16
CA GLU A 113 11.19 -71.49 26.69
C GLU A 113 12.11 -70.71 25.77
N TRP A 114 13.19 -71.34 25.28
CA TRP A 114 14.08 -70.72 24.29
C TRP A 114 13.33 -70.32 23.03
N THR A 115 12.46 -71.20 22.50
CA THR A 115 11.71 -70.92 21.26
C THR A 115 10.74 -69.77 21.44
N VAL A 116 10.04 -69.70 22.57
CA VAL A 116 9.13 -68.60 22.90
C VAL A 116 9.92 -67.30 23.10
N THR A 117 11.05 -67.35 23.80
CA THR A 117 11.92 -66.19 24.04
C THR A 117 12.47 -65.61 22.74
N MET A 118 12.95 -66.47 21.83
CA MET A 118 13.43 -66.04 20.51
C MET A 118 12.33 -65.39 19.69
N ARG A 119 11.10 -65.94 19.71
CA ARG A 119 9.95 -65.32 19.02
C ARG A 119 9.60 -63.98 19.64
N ALA A 120 9.57 -63.89 20.97
CA ALA A 120 9.28 -62.65 21.68
C ALA A 120 10.33 -61.57 21.34
N ASP A 121 11.62 -61.91 21.31
CA ASP A 121 12.68 -60.98 20.94
C ASP A 121 12.54 -60.50 19.48
N CYS A 122 12.33 -61.42 18.54
CA CYS A 122 12.08 -61.07 17.13
C CYS A 122 10.87 -60.13 16.98
N HIS A 123 9.76 -60.44 17.65
CA HIS A 123 8.56 -59.59 17.62
C HIS A 123 8.81 -58.22 18.26
N TYR A 124 9.53 -58.17 19.38
CA TYR A 124 9.85 -56.93 20.07
C TYR A 124 10.74 -56.03 19.21
N ARG A 125 11.78 -56.58 18.59
CA ARG A 125 12.67 -55.85 17.67
C ARG A 125 11.92 -55.31 16.46
N TYR A 126 11.08 -56.15 15.85
CA TYR A 126 10.23 -55.72 14.73
C TYR A 126 9.27 -54.61 15.15
N TYR A 127 8.60 -54.76 16.30
CA TYR A 127 7.71 -53.75 16.86
C TYR A 127 8.45 -52.41 17.07
N LEU A 128 9.65 -52.44 17.66
CA LEU A 128 10.47 -51.24 17.86
C LEU A 128 10.83 -50.58 16.52
N TYR A 129 11.21 -51.35 15.51
CA TYR A 129 11.50 -50.80 14.19
C TYR A 129 10.26 -50.16 13.55
N CYS A 130 9.11 -50.84 13.58
CA CYS A 130 7.87 -50.26 13.08
C CYS A 130 7.47 -49.01 13.85
N TRP A 131 7.58 -49.01 15.17
CA TRP A 131 7.23 -47.88 16.01
C TRP A 131 8.14 -46.68 15.76
N THR A 132 9.45 -46.88 15.74
CA THR A 132 10.44 -45.83 15.44
C THR A 132 10.25 -45.29 14.02
N PHE A 133 10.00 -46.16 13.04
CA PHE A 133 9.72 -45.75 11.66
C PHE A 133 8.44 -44.92 11.55
N GLN A 134 7.35 -45.33 12.19
CA GLN A 134 6.10 -44.55 12.22
C GLN A 134 6.30 -43.18 12.89
N ARG A 135 7.08 -43.12 13.98
CA ARG A 135 7.43 -41.86 14.65
C ARG A 135 8.27 -40.95 13.74
N TRP A 136 9.25 -41.52 13.03
CA TRP A 136 10.05 -40.82 12.04
C TRP A 136 9.20 -40.29 10.89
N GLN A 137 8.30 -41.10 10.32
CA GLN A 137 7.38 -40.66 9.26
C GLN A 137 6.50 -39.50 9.72
N LYS A 138 5.95 -39.56 10.94
CA LYS A 138 5.18 -38.45 11.53
C LYS A 138 6.04 -37.20 11.66
N PHE A 139 7.28 -37.33 12.15
CA PHE A 139 8.20 -36.21 12.24
C PHE A 139 8.50 -35.59 10.87
N VAL A 140 8.79 -36.40 9.85
CA VAL A 140 9.05 -35.92 8.48
C VAL A 140 7.83 -35.20 7.92
N SER A 141 6.61 -35.72 8.13
CA SER A 141 5.37 -35.07 7.71
C SER A 141 5.19 -33.71 8.38
N LEU A 142 5.43 -33.61 9.70
CA LEU A 142 5.38 -32.34 10.43
C LEU A 142 6.43 -31.34 9.93
N GLN A 143 7.65 -31.79 9.62
CA GLN A 143 8.69 -30.94 9.04
C GLN A 143 8.29 -30.42 7.65
N LYS A 144 7.71 -31.28 6.80
CA LYS A 144 7.17 -30.87 5.50
C LYS A 144 6.07 -29.84 5.64
N GLU A 145 5.12 -30.03 6.56
CA GLU A 145 4.05 -29.07 6.83
C GLU A 145 4.60 -27.73 7.34
N LYS A 146 5.57 -27.75 8.26
CA LYS A 146 6.23 -26.53 8.73
C LYS A 146 6.92 -25.79 7.58
N LYS A 147 7.63 -26.52 6.71
CA LYS A 147 8.30 -25.93 5.54
C LYS A 147 7.29 -25.32 4.56
N THR A 148 6.17 -26.00 4.27
CA THR A 148 5.14 -25.45 3.38
C THR A 148 4.42 -24.25 4.00
N LYS A 149 4.17 -24.23 5.31
CA LYS A 149 3.64 -23.04 6.02
C LYS A 149 4.58 -21.84 5.89
N VAL A 150 5.88 -22.04 6.10
CA VAL A 150 6.89 -20.97 5.94
C VAL A 150 6.96 -20.48 4.49
N GLN A 151 6.92 -21.39 3.51
CA GLN A 151 6.91 -21.03 2.09
C GLN A 151 5.64 -20.24 1.71
N LYS A 152 4.46 -20.66 2.17
CA LYS A 152 3.20 -19.94 1.97
C LYS A 152 3.27 -18.54 2.59
N MET A 153 3.76 -18.42 3.82
CA MET A 153 3.92 -17.13 4.48
C MET A 153 4.86 -16.21 3.69
N ARG A 154 6.00 -16.73 3.19
CA ARG A 154 6.92 -15.99 2.33
C ARG A 154 6.23 -15.50 1.05
N LEU A 155 5.47 -16.36 0.36
CA LEU A 155 4.73 -15.98 -0.84
C LEU A 155 3.70 -14.86 -0.56
N VAL A 156 3.01 -14.93 0.57
CA VAL A 156 2.09 -13.86 1.01
C VAL A 156 2.84 -12.55 1.24
N TRP A 157 4.00 -12.62 1.92
CA TRP A 157 4.85 -11.45 2.13
C TRP A 157 5.37 -10.84 0.82
N ASP A 158 5.80 -11.65 -0.13
CA ASP A 158 6.28 -11.18 -1.44
C ASP A 158 5.15 -10.50 -2.22
N ARG A 159 3.94 -11.10 -2.23
CA ARG A 159 2.74 -10.50 -2.84
C ARG A 159 2.34 -9.20 -2.15
N TRP A 160 2.39 -9.16 -0.82
CA TRP A 160 2.11 -7.97 -0.04
C TRP A 160 3.10 -6.85 -0.36
N LYS A 161 4.40 -7.18 -0.46
CA LYS A 161 5.44 -6.23 -0.84
C LYS A 161 5.14 -5.60 -2.21
N VAL A 162 4.83 -6.41 -3.22
CA VAL A 162 4.44 -5.92 -4.56
C VAL A 162 3.20 -5.03 -4.48
N PHE A 163 2.17 -5.44 -3.74
CA PHE A 163 0.96 -4.64 -3.54
C PHE A 163 1.26 -3.26 -2.91
N THR A 164 2.08 -3.25 -1.84
CA THR A 164 2.45 -2.00 -1.17
C THR A 164 3.27 -1.08 -2.08
N GLU A 165 4.20 -1.63 -2.88
CA GLU A 165 4.97 -0.86 -3.85
C GLU A 165 4.09 -0.31 -4.97
N MET A 166 3.15 -1.08 -5.51
CA MET A 166 2.18 -0.57 -6.49
C MET A 166 1.32 0.56 -5.91
N LYS A 167 0.87 0.44 -4.65
CA LYS A 167 0.13 1.51 -3.96
C LYS A 167 0.98 2.75 -3.78
N ARG A 168 2.25 2.61 -3.36
CA ARG A 168 3.21 3.72 -3.25
C ARG A 168 3.43 4.40 -4.60
N MET A 169 3.63 3.63 -5.66
CA MET A 169 3.83 4.14 -7.02
C MET A 169 2.59 4.90 -7.51
N LYS A 170 1.39 4.33 -7.34
CA LYS A 170 0.13 5.00 -7.68
C LYS A 170 -0.02 6.34 -6.96
N ASN A 171 0.33 6.38 -5.67
CA ASN A 171 0.29 7.62 -4.89
C ASN A 171 1.32 8.64 -5.40
N ARG A 172 2.55 8.22 -5.74
CA ARG A 172 3.57 9.11 -6.34
C ARG A 172 3.10 9.70 -7.66
N ILE A 173 2.55 8.88 -8.55
CA ILE A 173 2.00 9.33 -9.84
C ILE A 173 0.87 10.33 -9.62
N LEU A 174 -0.03 10.05 -8.68
CA LEU A 174 -1.12 10.97 -8.34
C LEU A 174 -0.60 12.31 -7.82
N GLN A 175 0.40 12.31 -6.93
CA GLN A 175 1.01 13.54 -6.42
C GLN A 175 1.66 14.35 -7.54
N LEU A 176 2.43 13.70 -8.42
CA LEU A 176 3.03 14.36 -9.58
C LEU A 176 1.96 14.95 -10.52
N ALA A 177 0.86 14.25 -10.76
CA ALA A 177 -0.24 14.76 -11.58
C ALA A 177 -0.93 15.98 -10.94
N LEU A 178 -1.10 15.98 -9.61
CA LEU A 178 -1.66 17.11 -8.87
C LEU A 178 -0.72 18.32 -8.90
N GLU A 179 0.58 18.13 -8.70
CA GLU A 179 1.59 19.18 -8.82
C GLU A 179 1.62 19.76 -10.24
N GLN A 180 1.61 18.91 -11.26
CA GLN A 180 1.56 19.34 -12.66
C GLN A 180 0.29 20.14 -12.96
N LYS A 181 -0.87 19.69 -12.45
CA LYS A 181 -2.12 20.43 -12.59
C LYS A 181 -2.05 21.80 -11.90
N ARG A 182 -1.49 21.85 -10.69
CA ARG A 182 -1.29 23.10 -9.94
C ARG A 182 -0.39 24.07 -10.71
N LEU A 183 0.76 23.62 -11.18
CA LEU A 183 1.69 24.43 -11.97
C LEU A 183 1.06 24.91 -13.27
N SER A 184 0.40 24.02 -14.00
CA SER A 184 -0.33 24.36 -15.24
C SER A 184 -1.41 25.42 -15.00
N THR A 185 -2.16 25.30 -13.90
CA THR A 185 -3.19 26.29 -13.51
C THR A 185 -2.54 27.65 -13.24
N ILE A 186 -1.44 27.69 -12.48
CA ILE A 186 -0.72 28.93 -12.18
C ILE A 186 -0.18 29.56 -13.48
N HIS A 187 0.43 28.77 -14.36
CA HIS A 187 0.93 29.26 -15.65
C HIS A 187 -0.20 29.77 -16.56
N SER A 188 -1.35 29.10 -16.59
CA SER A 188 -2.51 29.53 -17.37
C SER A 188 -3.07 30.86 -16.85
N VAL A 189 -3.19 31.00 -15.53
CA VAL A 189 -3.64 32.26 -14.90
C VAL A 189 -2.64 33.39 -15.17
N TRP A 190 -1.34 33.11 -15.04
CA TRP A 190 -0.27 34.09 -15.30
C TRP A 190 -0.26 34.56 -16.75
N THR A 191 -0.30 33.63 -17.71
CA THR A 191 -0.32 33.95 -19.14
C THR A 191 -1.58 34.73 -19.52
N SER A 192 -2.73 34.38 -18.94
CA SER A 192 -3.99 35.11 -19.12
C SER A 192 -3.89 36.54 -18.58
N TRP A 193 -3.34 36.72 -17.38
CA TRP A 193 -3.11 38.04 -16.79
C TRP A 193 -2.15 38.87 -17.65
N GLN A 194 -1.02 38.28 -18.08
CA GLN A 194 -0.02 38.97 -18.89
C GLN A 194 -0.59 39.40 -20.25
N THR A 195 -1.43 38.56 -20.87
CA THR A 195 -2.13 38.88 -22.11
C THR A 195 -3.10 40.05 -21.91
N ARG A 196 -3.90 40.04 -20.84
CA ARG A 196 -4.81 41.15 -20.51
C ARG A 196 -4.06 42.45 -20.22
N LEU A 197 -2.94 42.37 -19.52
CA LEU A 197 -2.08 43.52 -19.26
C LEU A 197 -1.54 44.11 -20.57
N GLN A 198 -1.08 43.26 -21.48
CA GLN A 198 -0.58 43.70 -22.78
C GLN A 198 -1.68 44.36 -23.62
N GLN A 199 -2.88 43.77 -23.65
CA GLN A 199 -4.05 44.36 -24.31
C GLN A 199 -4.37 45.73 -23.71
N ARG A 200 -4.40 45.86 -22.38
CA ARG A 200 -4.69 47.15 -21.73
C ARG A 200 -3.67 48.23 -22.10
N ARG A 201 -2.38 47.87 -22.17
CA ARG A 201 -1.32 48.78 -22.62
C ARG A 201 -1.54 49.21 -24.08
N GLN A 202 -1.88 48.27 -24.97
CA GLN A 202 -2.19 48.58 -26.37
C GLN A 202 -3.40 49.51 -26.49
N PHE A 203 -4.48 49.25 -25.75
CA PHE A 203 -5.65 50.12 -25.71
C PHE A 203 -5.30 51.54 -25.24
N GLN A 204 -4.50 51.68 -24.18
CA GLN A 204 -4.05 52.99 -23.71
C GLN A 204 -3.23 53.73 -24.77
N VAL A 205 -2.35 53.04 -25.50
CA VAL A 205 -1.58 53.66 -26.60
C VAL A 205 -2.52 54.14 -27.71
N LEU A 206 -3.49 53.32 -28.12
CA LEU A 206 -4.48 53.69 -29.15
C LEU A 206 -5.36 54.85 -28.69
N GLU A 207 -5.86 54.83 -27.45
CA GLU A 207 -6.67 55.90 -26.88
C GLU A 207 -5.89 57.22 -26.85
N ASN A 208 -4.63 57.19 -26.41
CA ASN A 208 -3.76 58.36 -26.44
C ASN A 208 -3.54 58.88 -27.87
N GLN A 209 -3.40 58.00 -28.86
CA GLN A 209 -3.30 58.41 -30.27
C GLN A 209 -4.60 59.06 -30.76
N VAL A 210 -5.76 58.49 -30.43
CA VAL A 210 -7.08 59.05 -30.78
C VAL A 210 -7.28 60.42 -30.13
N LEU A 211 -6.93 60.57 -28.85
CA LEU A 211 -7.00 61.85 -28.14
C LEU A 211 -6.09 62.90 -28.78
N LYS A 212 -4.86 62.55 -29.13
CA LYS A 212 -3.94 63.44 -29.87
C LYS A 212 -4.53 63.87 -31.21
N GLN A 213 -5.07 62.92 -31.98
CA GLN A 213 -5.71 63.23 -33.26
C GLN A 213 -6.93 64.14 -33.08
N ARG A 214 -7.77 63.88 -32.07
CA ARG A 214 -8.93 64.71 -31.76
C ARG A 214 -8.55 66.13 -31.33
N ALA A 215 -7.47 66.28 -30.57
CA ALA A 215 -6.93 67.59 -30.21
C ALA A 215 -6.45 68.36 -31.44
N LEU A 216 -5.71 67.69 -32.33
CA LEU A 216 -5.22 68.28 -33.58
C LEU A 216 -6.36 68.69 -34.51
N THR A 217 -7.38 67.86 -34.68
CA THR A 217 -8.55 68.20 -35.50
C THR A 217 -9.32 69.37 -34.91
N SER A 218 -9.48 69.42 -33.58
CA SER A 218 -10.11 70.54 -32.89
C SER A 218 -9.34 71.84 -33.07
N GLN A 219 -8.00 71.81 -32.94
CA GLN A 219 -7.14 72.96 -33.19
C GLN A 219 -7.24 73.45 -34.64
N ARG A 220 -7.19 72.53 -35.62
CA ARG A 220 -7.34 72.86 -37.04
C ARG A 220 -8.71 73.49 -37.34
N LEU A 221 -9.79 72.92 -36.81
CA LEU A 221 -11.13 73.45 -37.00
C LEU A 221 -11.30 74.84 -36.37
N ALA A 222 -10.77 75.04 -35.15
CA ALA A 222 -10.76 76.34 -34.50
C ALA A 222 -9.97 77.38 -35.30
N TRP A 223 -8.82 76.99 -35.86
CA TRP A 223 -7.99 77.86 -36.70
C TRP A 223 -8.69 78.26 -38.01
N THR A 224 -9.35 77.31 -38.69
CA THR A 224 -10.13 77.60 -39.89
C THR A 224 -11.29 78.54 -39.58
N ARG A 225 -12.06 78.28 -38.51
CA ARG A 225 -13.14 79.17 -38.07
C ARG A 225 -12.65 80.57 -37.71
N TRP A 226 -11.50 80.67 -37.04
CA TRP A 226 -10.88 81.96 -36.74
C TRP A 226 -10.50 82.71 -38.02
N LYS A 227 -9.87 82.04 -39.00
CA LYS A 227 -9.51 82.64 -40.29
C LYS A 227 -10.72 83.14 -41.05
N GLU A 228 -11.79 82.34 -41.12
CA GLU A 228 -13.06 82.73 -41.74
C GLU A 228 -13.65 83.98 -41.07
N LYS A 229 -13.73 83.98 -39.72
CA LYS A 229 -14.27 85.11 -38.96
C LYS A 229 -13.40 86.36 -39.11
N HIS A 230 -12.08 86.20 -39.10
CA HIS A 230 -11.13 87.29 -39.32
C HIS A 230 -11.30 87.88 -40.74
N ALA A 231 -11.34 87.03 -41.77
CA ALA A 231 -11.56 87.46 -43.16
C ALA A 231 -12.90 88.18 -43.33
N ALA A 232 -13.98 87.66 -42.74
CA ALA A 232 -15.29 88.31 -42.75
C ALA A 232 -15.25 89.69 -42.05
N THR A 233 -14.53 89.81 -40.94
CA THR A 233 -14.34 91.09 -40.22
C THR A 233 -13.54 92.09 -41.05
N CYS A 234 -12.46 91.65 -41.71
CA CYS A 234 -11.68 92.50 -42.62
C CYS A 234 -12.52 92.99 -43.79
N HIS A 235 -13.26 92.08 -44.45
CA HIS A 235 -14.16 92.42 -45.55
C HIS A 235 -15.25 93.42 -45.12
N GLN A 236 -15.79 93.23 -43.92
CA GLN A 236 -16.77 94.15 -43.35
C GLN A 236 -16.16 95.54 -43.10
N LYS A 237 -14.95 95.62 -42.53
CA LYS A 237 -14.23 96.90 -42.36
C LYS A 237 -13.90 97.59 -43.67
N GLU A 238 -13.56 96.84 -44.71
CA GLU A 238 -13.34 97.38 -46.05
C GLU A 238 -14.64 97.92 -46.66
N LYS A 239 -15.75 97.20 -46.53
CA LYS A 239 -17.07 97.71 -46.93
C LYS A 239 -17.44 98.98 -46.16
N GLU A 240 -17.18 99.02 -44.86
CA GLU A 240 -17.40 100.21 -44.02
C GLU A 240 -16.51 101.38 -44.46
N SER A 241 -15.24 101.14 -44.82
CA SER A 241 -14.34 102.20 -45.30
C SER A 241 -14.75 102.74 -46.67
N ILE A 242 -15.18 101.86 -47.60
CA ILE A 242 -15.75 102.25 -48.90
C ILE A 242 -17.04 103.05 -48.69
N ALA A 243 -17.94 102.59 -47.81
CA ALA A 243 -19.16 103.31 -47.47
C ALA A 243 -18.86 104.68 -46.85
N ALA A 244 -17.89 104.77 -45.94
CA ALA A 244 -17.45 106.03 -45.34
C ALA A 244 -16.83 106.98 -46.36
N LEU A 245 -16.02 106.48 -47.31
CA LEU A 245 -15.48 107.29 -48.41
C LEU A 245 -16.60 107.84 -49.31
N HIS A 246 -17.54 106.97 -49.71
CA HIS A 246 -18.72 107.38 -50.49
C HIS A 246 -19.55 108.44 -49.75
N PHE A 247 -19.78 108.26 -48.45
CA PHE A 247 -20.49 109.23 -47.61
C PHE A 247 -19.74 110.58 -47.58
N ASN A 248 -18.43 110.56 -47.35
CA ASN A 248 -17.60 111.77 -47.34
C ASN A 248 -17.60 112.51 -48.70
N LEU A 249 -17.44 111.78 -49.80
CA LEU A 249 -17.48 112.36 -51.15
C LEU A 249 -18.86 112.96 -51.46
N LYS A 250 -19.94 112.25 -51.08
CA LYS A 250 -21.31 112.72 -51.25
C LYS A 250 -21.56 113.97 -50.41
N LEU A 251 -21.05 114.02 -49.19
CA LEU A 251 -21.12 115.19 -48.30
C LEU A 251 -20.37 116.38 -48.91
N LYS A 252 -19.11 116.19 -49.34
CA LYS A 252 -18.30 117.22 -50.02
C LYS A 252 -18.99 117.77 -51.28
N ARG A 253 -19.59 116.90 -52.09
CA ARG A 253 -20.34 117.30 -53.30
C ARG A 253 -21.59 118.10 -52.94
N ARG A 254 -22.35 117.69 -51.92
CA ARG A 254 -23.50 118.46 -51.41
C ARG A 254 -23.08 119.84 -50.91
N THR A 255 -22.04 119.93 -50.10
CA THR A 255 -21.54 121.22 -49.60
C THR A 255 -21.02 122.13 -50.72
N LEU A 256 -20.34 121.56 -51.73
CA LEU A 256 -19.90 122.32 -52.92
C LEU A 256 -21.07 122.83 -53.76
N ASN A 257 -22.10 122.01 -53.97
CA ASN A 257 -23.30 122.44 -54.70
C ASN A 257 -24.03 123.56 -53.95
N GLN A 258 -24.19 123.44 -52.62
CA GLN A 258 -24.76 124.51 -51.80
C GLN A 258 -23.92 125.81 -51.89
N TRP A 259 -22.59 125.70 -51.94
CA TRP A 259 -21.71 126.85 -52.13
C TRP A 259 -21.82 127.45 -53.54
N MET A 260 -21.94 126.63 -54.59
CA MET A 260 -22.17 127.08 -55.97
C MET A 260 -23.53 127.77 -56.14
N GLU A 261 -24.58 127.25 -55.51
CA GLU A 261 -25.90 127.89 -55.45
C GLU A 261 -25.82 129.25 -54.73
N TYR A 262 -25.08 129.32 -53.62
CA TYR A 262 -24.82 130.57 -52.92
C TYR A 262 -24.05 131.60 -53.77
N ILE A 263 -23.02 131.17 -54.52
CA ILE A 263 -22.30 132.06 -55.45
C ILE A 263 -23.19 132.52 -56.59
N SER A 264 -23.99 131.62 -57.17
CA SER A 264 -24.94 131.95 -58.25
C SER A 264 -26.00 132.94 -57.76
N HIS A 265 -26.47 132.78 -56.51
CA HIS A 265 -27.31 133.74 -55.81
C HIS A 265 -26.61 135.09 -55.61
N CYS A 266 -25.33 135.11 -55.23
CA CYS A 266 -24.55 136.34 -55.12
C CYS A 266 -24.34 137.04 -56.48
N GLN A 267 -24.13 136.29 -57.56
CA GLN A 267 -23.95 136.82 -58.91
C GLN A 267 -25.24 137.40 -59.49
N THR A 268 -26.38 136.73 -59.30
CA THR A 268 -27.70 137.27 -59.68
C THR A 268 -28.04 138.53 -58.89
N LYS A 269 -27.72 138.57 -57.59
CA LYS A 269 -27.86 139.78 -56.75
C LYS A 269 -26.97 140.95 -57.24
N ARG A 270 -25.78 140.67 -57.80
CA ARG A 270 -24.92 141.68 -58.45
C ARG A 270 -25.47 142.16 -59.80
N LYS A 271 -26.02 141.26 -60.64
CA LYS A 271 -26.66 141.62 -61.92
C LYS A 271 -27.88 142.54 -61.74
N ILE A 272 -28.71 142.26 -60.75
CA ILE A 272 -29.89 143.09 -60.41
C ILE A 272 -29.45 144.50 -59.97
N ARG A 273 -28.35 144.63 -59.20
CA ARG A 273 -27.79 145.95 -58.84
C ARG A 273 -27.28 146.73 -60.06
N GLY A 274 -26.69 146.06 -61.06
CA GLY A 274 -26.23 146.68 -62.31
C GLY A 274 -27.35 147.16 -63.24
N GLN A 275 -28.50 146.49 -63.25
CA GLN A 275 -29.68 146.93 -64.02
C GLN A 275 -30.41 148.11 -63.36
N PHE A 276 -30.45 148.16 -62.01
CA PHE A 276 -31.01 149.31 -61.29
C PHE A 276 -30.18 150.59 -61.48
N SER A 277 -28.86 150.51 -61.68
CA SER A 277 -28.02 151.68 -61.96
C SER A 277 -28.25 152.30 -63.35
N LEU A 278 -28.58 151.49 -64.37
CA LEU A 278 -28.82 151.96 -65.74
C LEU A 278 -30.19 152.65 -65.89
N LEU A 279 -31.23 152.11 -65.25
CA LEU A 279 -32.56 152.73 -65.22
C LEU A 279 -32.56 154.08 -64.47
N ARG A 280 -31.74 154.23 -63.41
CA ARG A 280 -31.61 155.47 -62.66
C ARG A 280 -30.90 156.59 -63.46
N CYS A 281 -29.97 156.24 -64.35
CA CYS A 281 -29.22 157.19 -65.17
C CYS A 281 -30.07 157.76 -66.32
N CYS A 282 -30.88 156.93 -66.98
CA CYS A 282 -31.75 157.38 -68.08
C CYS A 282 -32.89 158.31 -67.59
N LEU A 283 -33.45 158.05 -66.42
CA LEU A 283 -34.48 158.90 -65.79
C LEU A 283 -33.95 160.30 -65.42
N GLN A 284 -32.66 160.44 -65.11
CA GLN A 284 -32.03 161.74 -64.83
C GLN A 284 -31.72 162.52 -66.12
N HIS A 285 -31.42 161.84 -67.23
CA HIS A 285 -31.17 162.48 -68.53
C HIS A 285 -32.46 163.06 -69.15
N TRP A 286 -33.59 162.36 -69.00
CA TRP A 286 -34.89 162.82 -69.51
C TRP A 286 -35.44 164.05 -68.75
N ARG A 287 -35.16 164.16 -67.44
CA ARG A 287 -35.56 165.33 -66.62
C ARG A 287 -34.80 166.62 -66.96
N ARG A 288 -33.54 166.56 -67.41
CA ARG A 288 -32.76 167.77 -67.75
C ARG A 288 -33.20 168.42 -69.06
N ARG A 289 -33.65 167.63 -70.04
CA ARG A 289 -34.00 168.13 -71.39
C ARG A 289 -35.37 168.84 -71.47
N LEU A 290 -36.22 168.67 -70.46
CA LEU A 290 -37.55 169.31 -70.35
C LEU A 290 -37.49 170.70 -69.69
N ALA A 291 -36.42 171.03 -68.97
CA ALA A 291 -36.28 172.32 -68.27
C ALA A 291 -35.75 173.47 -69.16
N GLU A 292 -35.08 173.19 -70.27
CA GLU A 292 -34.44 174.21 -71.13
C GLU A 292 -35.36 174.82 -72.21
N ARG A 293 -36.60 174.31 -72.38
CA ARG A 293 -37.58 174.83 -73.38
C ARG A 293 -38.51 175.95 -72.88
N ARG A 294 -38.35 176.46 -71.66
CA ARG A 294 -39.33 177.41 -71.05
C ARG A 294 -38.82 178.81 -70.72
N HIS A 295 -37.59 179.22 -71.09
CA HIS A 295 -36.99 180.43 -70.48
C HIS A 295 -36.44 181.55 -71.39
N MET A 296 -36.82 181.68 -72.67
CA MET A 296 -36.45 182.87 -73.46
C MET A 296 -37.53 183.24 -74.51
N GLN A 297 -38.59 183.97 -74.11
CA GLN A 297 -39.14 185.19 -74.75
C GLN A 297 -40.52 185.57 -74.14
N VAL A 298 -40.60 186.61 -73.30
CA VAL A 298 -41.64 187.69 -73.23
C VAL A 298 -41.12 188.77 -72.27
N VAL A 299 -41.36 190.03 -72.64
CA VAL A 299 -40.84 191.31 -72.13
C VAL A 299 -42.02 192.21 -71.69
N LEU A 300 -41.81 193.09 -70.69
CA LEU A 300 -42.59 194.28 -70.21
C LEU A 300 -43.69 194.14 -69.11
N ASP A 301 -43.41 194.84 -67.98
CA ASP A 301 -44.26 195.84 -67.24
C ASP A 301 -45.45 195.42 -66.30
N PRO A 302 -45.97 196.29 -65.37
CA PRO A 302 -45.45 196.53 -63.99
C PRO A 302 -46.54 196.78 -62.87
N ILE A 303 -46.13 197.15 -61.62
CA ILE A 303 -46.90 197.87 -60.53
C ILE A 303 -47.99 197.02 -59.78
N GLU A 304 -48.18 196.91 -58.44
CA GLU A 304 -47.90 197.72 -57.23
C GLU A 304 -48.05 196.90 -55.91
N ALA A 305 -47.39 197.38 -54.83
CA ALA A 305 -47.84 197.44 -53.41
C ALA A 305 -47.76 196.23 -52.40
N PRO A 306 -47.59 196.50 -51.07
CA PRO A 306 -46.66 195.80 -50.17
C PRO A 306 -47.25 195.24 -48.84
N ILE A 307 -46.41 194.57 -48.00
CA ILE A 307 -46.35 194.44 -46.50
C ILE A 307 -45.40 193.23 -46.16
N SER A 308 -44.16 193.45 -45.66
CA SER A 308 -43.65 193.46 -44.27
C SER A 308 -43.41 192.11 -43.55
N MET A 309 -42.14 191.76 -43.27
CA MET A 309 -41.61 191.49 -41.90
C MET A 309 -40.08 191.25 -41.88
N HIS A 310 -39.42 192.07 -41.05
CA HIS A 310 -38.07 192.05 -40.45
C HIS A 310 -36.77 192.06 -41.29
N LEU A 311 -36.16 193.26 -41.23
CA LEU A 311 -34.75 193.72 -41.27
C LEU A 311 -33.86 193.33 -42.45
#